data_AF-A0A1X4I0V4-F1
#
_entry.id   AF-A0A1X4I0V4-F1
#
_cell.length_a   1.000
_cell.length_b   1.000
_cell.length_c   1.000
_cell.angle_alpha   90.00
_cell.angle_beta   90.00
_cell.angle_gamma   90.00
#
_symmetry.space_group_name_H-M   'P 1'
#
loop_
_entity.id
_entity.type
_entity.pdbx_description
1 polymer ?
#
loop_
_entity_poly.entity_id
_entity_poly.type
_entity_poly.pdbx_seq_one_letter_code
_entity_poly.pdbx_strand_id
1 'polypeptide(L)'
;MKRQTAVAPAPAPSTAPRTAPSAPVVTRLGVEVADDRRPGALVVAVHVPGPGSSAGLVRGDVLLSFGATRVDSAADLARAVARARPGDAVELTVRRRGGGHQQLTAVPGIVT
;
A
#
# COMPACT_ATOMS: atom_id res chain seq x y z
N MET A 1 23.31 -56.75 -5.83
CA MET A 1 22.22 -56.89 -6.83
C MET A 1 21.08 -55.93 -6.49
N LYS A 2 20.40 -55.40 -7.53
CA LYS A 2 19.03 -54.81 -7.55
C LYS A 2 18.86 -53.29 -7.31
N ARG A 3 18.86 -52.58 -8.45
CA ARG A 3 17.93 -51.55 -8.94
C ARG A 3 16.79 -51.11 -8.00
N GLN A 4 16.60 -49.79 -7.88
CA GLN A 4 15.39 -49.02 -8.24
C GLN A 4 15.57 -47.56 -7.78
N THR A 5 15.56 -46.54 -8.66
CA THR A 5 14.49 -45.99 -9.52
C THR A 5 13.87 -44.75 -8.86
N ALA A 6 14.08 -43.63 -9.54
CA ALA A 6 13.24 -42.44 -9.69
C ALA A 6 12.58 -41.81 -8.45
N VAL A 7 12.71 -40.48 -8.36
CA VAL A 7 11.62 -39.52 -8.60
C VAL A 7 12.17 -38.14 -8.22
N ALA A 8 12.32 -37.27 -9.22
CA ALA A 8 12.26 -35.84 -8.96
C ALA A 8 10.80 -35.50 -8.63
N PRO A 9 10.57 -34.65 -7.63
CA PRO A 9 9.78 -33.47 -7.95
C PRO A 9 10.40 -32.21 -7.34
N ALA A 10 10.05 -31.09 -7.96
CA ALA A 10 10.42 -29.73 -7.63
C ALA A 10 10.56 -29.42 -6.12
N PRO A 11 11.49 -28.52 -5.73
CA PRO A 11 11.31 -27.84 -4.46
C PRO A 11 10.10 -26.90 -4.62
N ALA A 12 8.94 -27.34 -4.13
CA ALA A 12 7.94 -26.39 -3.66
C ALA A 12 8.64 -25.52 -2.60
N PRO A 13 8.65 -24.18 -2.72
CA PRO A 13 9.12 -23.37 -1.62
C PRO A 13 8.15 -23.56 -0.45
N SER A 14 8.76 -24.08 0.61
CA SER A 14 8.22 -24.33 1.91
C SER A 14 7.41 -23.15 2.46
N THR A 15 6.24 -23.51 2.98
CA THR A 15 5.85 -23.19 4.35
C THR A 15 5.55 -21.71 4.65
N ALA A 16 4.24 -21.46 4.75
CA ALA A 16 3.62 -20.30 5.38
C ALA A 16 4.44 -19.72 6.54
N PRO A 17 4.63 -18.39 6.61
CA PRO A 17 5.19 -17.76 7.80
C PRO A 17 4.20 -17.95 8.96
N ARG A 18 4.55 -18.88 9.83
CA ARG A 18 3.86 -19.17 11.09
C ARG A 18 4.40 -18.20 12.15
N THR A 19 4.04 -16.93 12.03
CA THR A 19 4.21 -15.93 13.08
C THR A 19 3.24 -14.80 12.74
N ALA A 20 2.09 -14.72 13.41
CA ALA A 20 1.31 -13.50 13.37
C ALA A 20 2.17 -12.41 14.01
N PRO A 21 2.63 -11.37 13.29
CA PRO A 21 3.04 -10.19 14.01
C PRO A 21 1.79 -9.72 14.77
N SER A 22 1.92 -9.50 16.08
CA SER A 22 1.10 -8.48 16.73
C SER A 22 1.43 -7.19 15.98
N ALA A 23 0.74 -6.98 14.86
CA ALA A 23 0.96 -5.82 14.04
C ALA A 23 0.61 -4.65 14.95
N PRO A 24 1.50 -3.65 15.15
CA PRO A 24 1.07 -2.41 15.74
C PRO A 24 -0.21 -2.00 15.02
N VAL A 25 -1.20 -1.49 15.74
CA VAL A 25 -2.42 -0.94 15.15
C VAL A 25 -1.97 0.24 14.29
N VAL A 26 -1.53 -0.08 13.07
CA VAL A 26 -1.02 0.86 12.11
C VAL A 26 -2.24 1.42 11.44
N THR A 27 -2.43 2.72 11.58
CA THR A 27 -3.37 3.46 10.76
C THR A 27 -3.06 3.13 9.30
N ARG A 28 -3.90 2.32 8.66
CA ARG A 28 -3.74 1.96 7.25
C ARG A 28 -4.73 2.77 6.45
N LEU A 29 -4.28 3.38 5.38
CA LEU A 29 -5.16 4.02 4.41
C LEU A 29 -5.91 3.01 3.53
N GLY A 30 -5.76 1.70 3.78
CA GLY A 30 -6.33 0.66 2.93
C GLY A 30 -5.80 0.73 1.50
N VAL A 31 -4.56 1.14 1.30
CA VAL A 31 -3.91 1.19 -0.02
C VAL A 31 -2.56 0.51 0.05
N GLU A 32 -2.25 -0.25 -1.00
CA GLU A 32 -0.90 -0.71 -1.24
C GLU A 32 -0.21 0.29 -2.15
N VAL A 33 0.97 0.71 -1.71
CA VAL A 33 1.83 1.64 -2.44
C VAL A 33 3.20 1.03 -2.67
N ALA A 34 3.75 1.29 -3.84
CA ALA A 34 5.09 0.90 -4.23
C ALA A 34 5.91 2.14 -4.57
N ASP A 35 7.22 2.04 -4.39
CA ASP A 35 8.16 3.01 -4.93
C ASP A 35 8.28 2.80 -6.44
N ASP A 36 8.16 3.89 -7.21
CA ASP A 36 8.40 3.87 -8.65
C ASP A 36 9.71 4.60 -8.96
N ARG A 37 10.18 4.58 -10.22
CA ARG A 37 11.38 5.35 -10.63
C ARG A 37 11.16 6.87 -10.60
N ARG A 38 9.97 7.31 -10.22
CA ARG A 38 9.56 8.72 -10.15
C ARG A 38 9.28 9.07 -8.68
N PRO A 39 9.56 10.32 -8.27
CA PRO A 39 9.19 10.77 -6.94
C PRO A 39 7.68 10.65 -6.75
N GLY A 40 7.30 9.98 -5.66
CA GLY A 40 5.92 9.74 -5.26
C GLY A 40 5.64 8.28 -4.90
N ALA A 41 4.57 8.07 -4.14
CA ALA A 41 4.07 6.74 -3.81
C ALA A 41 3.09 6.27 -4.89
N LEU A 42 3.48 5.31 -5.70
CA LEU A 42 2.59 4.71 -6.71
C LEU A 42 1.59 3.79 -6.02
N VAL A 43 0.30 4.07 -6.18
CA VAL A 43 -0.79 3.22 -5.70
C VAL A 43 -0.87 1.98 -6.59
N VAL A 44 -0.52 0.82 -6.04
CA VAL A 44 -0.55 -0.46 -6.76
C VAL A 44 -1.81 -1.28 -6.47
N ALA A 45 -2.44 -1.04 -5.31
CA ALA A 45 -3.75 -1.57 -5.01
C ALA A 45 -4.49 -0.66 -4.02
N VAL A 46 -5.82 -0.73 -4.06
CA VAL A 46 -6.71 -0.05 -3.11
C VAL A 46 -7.66 -1.10 -2.57
N HIS A 47 -7.77 -1.17 -1.26
CA HIS A 47 -8.65 -2.07 -0.54
C HIS A 47 -10.05 -1.45 -0.46
N VAL A 48 -11.06 -2.26 -0.81
CA VAL A 48 -12.47 -1.88 -0.77
C VAL A 48 -13.22 -2.93 0.05
N PRO A 49 -13.96 -2.56 1.10
CA PRO A 49 -14.12 -1.20 1.63
C PRO A 49 -12.84 -0.68 2.33
N GLY A 50 -12.58 0.62 2.24
CA GLY A 50 -11.42 1.22 2.89
C GLY A 50 -11.33 2.73 2.69
N PRO A 51 -10.59 3.44 3.57
CA PRO A 51 -10.52 4.91 3.56
C PRO A 51 -9.88 5.45 2.27
N GLY A 52 -8.93 4.73 1.67
CA GLY A 52 -8.36 5.09 0.38
C GLY A 52 -9.36 4.96 -0.78
N SER A 53 -10.24 3.96 -0.74
CA SER A 53 -11.32 3.84 -1.73
C SER A 53 -12.38 4.92 -1.54
N SER A 54 -12.78 5.22 -0.30
CA SER A 54 -13.68 6.32 0.01
C SER A 54 -13.11 7.69 -0.39
N ALA A 55 -11.79 7.85 -0.35
CA ALA A 55 -11.10 9.03 -0.86
C ALA A 55 -11.10 9.15 -2.39
N GLY A 56 -11.46 8.08 -3.12
CA GLY A 56 -11.40 8.02 -4.57
C GLY A 56 -10.00 7.74 -5.12
N LEU A 57 -9.10 7.17 -4.32
CA LEU A 57 -7.81 6.67 -4.81
C LEU A 57 -8.04 5.49 -5.74
N VAL A 58 -7.29 5.44 -6.83
CA VAL A 58 -7.34 4.34 -7.79
C VAL A 58 -5.94 3.81 -8.01
N ARG A 59 -5.84 2.51 -8.31
CA ARG A 59 -4.60 1.89 -8.75
C ARG A 59 -4.02 2.65 -9.96
N GLY A 60 -2.74 2.99 -9.88
CA GLY A 60 -2.01 3.74 -10.90
C GLY A 60 -1.92 5.25 -10.62
N ASP A 61 -2.54 5.74 -9.55
CA ASP A 61 -2.29 7.09 -9.06
C ASP A 61 -0.92 7.17 -8.38
N VAL A 62 -0.21 8.26 -8.60
CA VAL A 62 1.06 8.55 -7.92
C VAL A 62 0.79 9.62 -6.88
N LEU A 63 0.86 9.29 -5.61
CA LEU A 63 0.75 10.25 -4.53
C LEU A 63 2.03 11.09 -4.46
N LEU A 64 1.91 12.40 -4.56
CA LEU A 64 3.02 13.35 -4.49
C LEU A 64 3.08 14.05 -3.13
N SER A 65 1.94 14.18 -2.45
CA SER A 65 1.86 14.81 -1.13
C SER A 65 0.68 14.27 -0.32
N PHE A 66 0.88 14.20 0.99
CA PHE A 66 -0.09 13.80 1.99
C PHE A 66 -0.24 14.95 2.99
N GLY A 67 -1.30 15.74 2.82
CA GLY A 67 -1.62 16.95 3.55
C GLY A 67 -0.53 17.99 3.35
N ALA A 68 0.10 18.38 4.46
CA ALA A 68 1.27 19.25 4.47
C ALA A 68 2.61 18.52 4.27
N THR A 69 2.61 17.18 4.16
CA THR A 69 3.82 16.36 4.04
C THR A 69 4.07 15.99 2.58
N ARG A 70 5.27 16.31 2.07
CA ARG A 70 5.68 15.89 0.74
C ARG A 70 6.02 14.40 0.76
N VAL A 71 5.46 13.64 -0.17
CA VAL A 71 5.65 12.20 -0.27
C VAL A 71 6.45 11.92 -1.52
N ASP A 72 7.72 11.58 -1.34
CA ASP A 72 8.60 11.19 -2.46
C ASP A 72 8.75 9.67 -2.60
N SER A 73 8.34 8.90 -1.59
CA SER A 73 8.45 7.43 -1.55
C SER A 73 7.26 6.77 -0.86
N ALA A 74 7.02 5.49 -1.14
CA ALA A 74 5.97 4.71 -0.47
C ALA A 74 6.19 4.61 1.05
N ALA A 75 7.44 4.54 1.49
CA ALA A 75 7.79 4.55 2.91
C ALA A 75 7.49 5.89 3.59
N ASP A 76 7.66 7.00 2.87
CA ASP A 76 7.34 8.33 3.39
C ASP A 76 5.83 8.48 3.56
N LEU A 77 5.05 8.02 2.57
CA LEU A 77 3.60 7.96 2.70
C LEU A 77 3.17 7.15 3.93
N ALA A 78 3.72 5.95 4.10
CA ALA A 78 3.38 5.10 5.23
C ALA A 78 3.65 5.81 6.58
N ARG A 79 4.75 6.57 6.66
CA ARG A 79 5.08 7.39 7.84
C ARG A 79 4.13 8.59 8.01
N ALA A 80 3.79 9.28 6.93
CA ALA A 80 2.85 10.40 6.95
C ALA A 80 1.46 9.96 7.40
N VAL A 81 0.97 8.83 6.85
CA VAL A 81 -0.31 8.21 7.25
C VAL A 81 -0.26 7.74 8.71
N ALA A 82 0.86 7.16 9.17
CA ALA A 82 1.01 6.75 10.56
C ALA A 82 1.05 7.95 11.54
N ARG A 83 1.53 9.11 11.08
CA ARG A 83 1.49 10.38 11.84
C ARG A 83 0.12 11.05 11.77
N ALA A 84 -0.66 10.77 10.73
CA ALA A 84 -2.00 11.31 10.55
C ALA A 84 -2.95 10.74 11.60
N ARG A 85 -3.85 11.58 12.10
CA ARG A 85 -4.87 11.12 13.05
C ARG A 85 -5.91 10.29 12.28
N PRO A 86 -6.23 9.07 12.74
CA PRO A 86 -7.36 8.34 12.20
C PRO A 86 -8.65 9.13 12.47
N GLY A 87 -9.51 9.26 11.46
CA GLY A 87 -10.73 10.05 11.49
C GLY A 87 -10.57 11.48 11.00
N ASP A 88 -9.34 11.95 10.77
CA ASP A 88 -9.08 13.31 10.29
C ASP A 88 -9.05 13.36 8.75
N ALA A 89 -9.72 14.33 8.14
CA ALA A 89 -9.74 14.47 6.69
C ALA A 89 -8.42 15.08 6.21
N VAL A 90 -7.59 14.27 5.55
CA VAL A 90 -6.30 14.71 5.00
C VAL A 90 -6.39 14.87 3.50
N GLU A 91 -5.98 16.04 3.00
CA GLU A 91 -5.81 16.26 1.56
C GLU A 91 -4.65 15.43 1.01
N LEU A 92 -4.82 14.89 -0.18
CA LEU A 92 -3.86 14.06 -0.87
C LEU A 92 -3.69 14.62 -2.27
N THR A 93 -2.47 14.97 -2.63
CA THR A 93 -2.18 15.37 -4.01
C THR A 93 -1.71 14.14 -4.77
N VAL A 94 -2.57 13.61 -5.64
CA VAL A 94 -2.22 12.54 -6.58
C VAL A 94 -1.99 13.09 -7.98
N ARG A 95 -1.13 12.40 -8.71
CA ARG A 95 -1.00 12.54 -10.15
C ARG A 95 -1.51 11.27 -10.81
N ARG A 96 -2.54 11.43 -11.61
CA ARG A 96 -3.09 10.35 -12.45
C ARG A 96 -2.12 10.03 -13.58
N ARG A 97 -2.17 8.79 -14.07
CA ARG A 97 -1.37 8.35 -15.23
C ARG A 97 -1.57 9.22 -16.49
N GLY A 98 -2.74 9.84 -16.63
CA GLY A 98 -3.06 10.76 -17.74
C GLY A 98 -2.42 12.15 -17.65
N GLY A 99 -1.64 12.45 -16.61
CA GLY A 99 -0.95 13.73 -16.42
C GLY A 99 -1.74 14.76 -15.60
N GLY A 100 -3.00 14.49 -15.27
CA GLY A 100 -3.79 15.34 -14.38
C GLY A 100 -3.36 15.22 -12.92
N HIS A 101 -3.29 16.34 -12.21
CA HIS A 101 -3.17 16.37 -10.76
C HIS A 101 -4.58 16.40 -10.16
N GLN A 102 -4.85 15.54 -9.19
CA GLN A 102 -6.09 15.55 -8.42
C GLN A 102 -5.76 15.69 -6.95
N GLN A 103 -6.42 16.62 -6.28
CA GLN A 103 -6.51 16.62 -4.83
C GLN A 103 -7.69 15.76 -4.42
N LEU A 104 -7.41 14.78 -3.57
CA LEU A 104 -8.39 13.88 -2.98
C LEU A 104 -8.36 14.08 -1.49
N THR A 105 -9.50 14.00 -0.82
CA THR A 105 -9.52 14.02 0.65
C THR A 105 -9.73 12.60 1.13
N ALA A 106 -8.74 12.06 1.84
CA ALA A 106 -8.87 10.77 2.50
C ALA A 106 -8.99 10.96 4.00
N VAL A 107 -9.94 10.27 4.60
CA VAL A 107 -10.03 10.15 6.05
C VAL A 107 -9.34 8.85 6.43
N PRO A 108 -8.11 8.85 7.00
CA PRO A 108 -7.48 7.62 7.45
C PRO A 108 -8.40 6.98 8.49
N GLY A 109 -8.86 5.76 8.25
CA GLY A 109 -9.84 5.10 9.10
C GLY A 109 -9.42 3.66 9.38
N ILE A 110 -9.94 3.10 10.46
CA ILE A 110 -9.84 1.67 10.68
C ILE A 110 -10.56 0.94 9.54
N VAL A 111 -9.83 0.12 8.81
CA VAL A 111 -10.42 -0.86 7.88
C VAL A 111 -10.84 -2.05 8.75
N THR A 112 -12.14 -2.26 8.86
CA THR A 112 -12.72 -3.48 9.46
C THR A 112 -12.88 -4.54 8.39
#